data_AF-A0A7X2D4S5-F1
#
_entry.id   AF-A0A7X2D4S5-F1
#
_cell.length_a   1.000
_cell.length_b   1.000
_cell.length_c   1.000
_cell.angle_alpha   90.00
_cell.angle_beta   90.00
_cell.angle_gamma   90.00
#
_symmetry.space_group_name_H-M   'P 1'
#
loop_
_entity.id
_entity.type
_entity.pdbx_description
1 polymer ?
#
loop_
_entity_poly.entity_id
_entity_poly.type
_entity_poly.pdbx_seq_one_letter_code
_entity_poly.pdbx_strand_id
1 'polypeptide(L)'
;MPDTLSGPDAAVTPTIDTLLARRGARRFGTPGNVDRAETRRALSLRLWKSWGLFFPLRRHLDDQRPTDPRLRGSRPFRPRGDAQRRLVEHLRNTGYIEEQDPGFWRMVADPDRQTYLSGGWLEELGLLAVRAAGADEAVFAQRIEWTVGNHVGFNEIDVLARKGDVLSVMSCKTADPVYRPDREHQREQFRHFLLEADYWDQHFAAGEGRAVLLVSTDLFDERAHAWRCPTLAARARVLDTDLIGTDHDRWEDLVAALRAHWDEVPATVGA
;
A
#
# COMPACT_ATOMS: atom_id res chain seq x y z
N MET A 1 58.23 18.61 3.06
CA MET A 1 57.12 17.89 3.73
C MET A 1 55.87 18.16 2.91
N PRO A 2 55.24 17.16 2.29
CA PRO A 2 54.01 17.38 1.56
C PRO A 2 52.82 17.30 2.54
N ASP A 3 52.07 18.40 2.61
CA ASP A 3 50.74 18.46 3.23
C ASP A 3 49.76 17.63 2.38
N THR A 4 49.40 16.45 2.88
CA THR A 4 48.22 15.71 2.41
C THR A 4 47.01 16.23 3.16
N LEU A 5 46.36 17.25 2.59
CA LEU A 5 45.01 17.64 2.98
C LEU A 5 44.06 16.52 2.56
N SER A 6 43.70 15.65 3.51
CA SER A 6 42.57 14.75 3.39
C SER A 6 41.32 15.61 3.15
N GLY A 7 40.78 15.56 1.94
CA GLY A 7 39.48 16.17 1.65
C GLY A 7 38.40 15.59 2.57
N PRO A 8 37.33 16.35 2.86
CA PRO A 8 36.23 15.83 3.66
C PRO A 8 35.67 14.58 2.97
N ASP A 9 35.74 13.43 3.66
CA ASP A 9 35.09 12.20 3.21
C ASP A 9 33.63 12.53 2.91
N ALA A 10 33.23 12.38 1.66
CA ALA A 10 31.82 12.51 1.28
C ALA A 10 31.03 11.52 2.13
N ALA A 11 30.13 12.03 2.98
CA ALA A 11 29.32 11.19 3.84
C ALA A 11 28.55 10.18 2.99
N VAL A 12 28.79 8.89 3.21
CA VAL A 12 28.11 7.82 2.49
C VAL A 12 26.64 7.84 2.88
N THR A 13 25.76 8.12 1.92
CA THR A 13 24.31 8.07 2.13
C THR A 13 23.91 6.66 2.57
N PRO A 14 23.21 6.51 3.70
CA PRO A 14 22.81 5.20 4.21
C PRO A 14 21.82 4.53 3.25
N THR A 15 21.89 3.21 3.14
CA THR A 15 20.88 2.39 2.44
C THR A 15 19.74 2.02 3.39
N ILE A 16 18.63 1.47 2.86
CA ILE A 16 17.57 0.87 3.69
C ILE A 16 18.18 -0.15 4.67
N ASP A 17 19.08 -1.02 4.20
CA ASP A 17 19.74 -2.01 5.05
C ASP A 17 20.57 -1.37 6.17
N THR A 18 21.25 -0.25 5.87
CA THR A 18 22.03 0.48 6.87
C THR A 18 21.13 1.07 7.94
N LEU A 19 19.97 1.62 7.56
CA LEU A 19 18.99 2.18 8.50
C LEU A 19 18.35 1.09 9.37
N LEU A 20 17.97 -0.04 8.78
CA LEU A 20 17.42 -1.18 9.51
C LEU A 20 18.44 -1.80 10.49
N ALA A 21 19.69 -1.94 10.07
CA ALA A 21 20.74 -2.54 10.90
C ALA A 21 21.01 -1.73 12.16
N ARG A 22 20.91 -0.39 12.10
CA ARG A 22 21.00 0.50 13.27
C ARG A 22 19.93 0.20 14.33
N ARG A 23 18.83 -0.45 13.93
CA ARG A 23 17.70 -0.84 14.79
C ARG A 23 17.64 -2.34 15.07
N GLY A 24 18.70 -3.10 14.76
CA GLY A 24 18.73 -4.55 14.99
C GLY A 24 17.79 -5.34 14.07
N ALA A 25 17.44 -4.77 12.92
CA ALA A 25 16.60 -5.37 11.90
C ALA A 25 17.37 -5.55 10.58
N ARG A 26 16.89 -6.46 9.72
CA ARG A 26 17.44 -6.67 8.39
C ARG A 26 16.36 -7.14 7.42
N ARG A 27 16.54 -6.86 6.13
CA ARG A 27 15.73 -7.49 5.08
C ARG A 27 15.96 -9.00 5.07
N PHE A 28 14.87 -9.74 4.85
CA PHE A 28 14.85 -11.19 4.76
C PHE A 28 13.99 -11.64 3.59
N GLY A 29 14.37 -12.73 2.93
CA GLY A 29 13.66 -13.25 1.77
C GLY A 29 13.78 -12.38 0.51
N THR A 30 12.96 -12.69 -0.49
CA THR A 30 12.94 -12.00 -1.77
C THR A 30 11.83 -10.95 -1.78
N PRO A 31 12.12 -9.66 -2.03
CA PRO A 31 11.09 -8.65 -2.17
C PRO A 31 10.22 -8.91 -3.40
N GLY A 32 9.14 -8.15 -3.50
CA GLY A 32 8.35 -8.05 -4.71
C GLY A 32 9.19 -7.67 -5.94
N ASN A 33 8.78 -8.19 -7.10
CA ASN A 33 9.48 -7.94 -8.36
C ASN A 33 9.10 -6.57 -8.95
N VAL A 34 10.06 -5.66 -8.98
CA VAL A 34 9.89 -4.28 -9.48
C VAL A 34 9.56 -4.22 -10.98
N ASP A 35 10.24 -5.01 -11.81
CA ASP A 35 9.97 -5.06 -13.25
C ASP A 35 8.55 -5.55 -13.52
N ARG A 36 8.08 -6.54 -12.73
CA ARG A 36 6.70 -7.02 -12.79
C ARG A 36 5.72 -5.91 -12.43
N ALA A 37 5.98 -5.13 -11.38
CA ALA A 37 5.15 -3.98 -11.02
C ALA A 37 5.06 -2.97 -12.19
N GLU A 38 6.17 -2.66 -12.85
CA GLU A 38 6.17 -1.78 -14.03
C GLU A 38 5.34 -2.35 -15.19
N THR A 39 5.46 -3.65 -15.50
CA THR A 39 4.64 -4.29 -16.54
C THR A 39 3.14 -4.26 -16.22
N ARG A 40 2.78 -4.19 -14.93
CA ARG A 40 1.40 -4.17 -14.44
C ARG A 40 0.86 -2.77 -14.14
N ARG A 41 1.69 -1.73 -14.22
CA ARG A 41 1.35 -0.35 -13.88
C ARG A 41 0.01 0.11 -14.48
N ALA A 42 -0.21 -0.16 -15.76
CA ALA A 42 -1.45 0.23 -16.43
C ALA A 42 -2.70 -0.45 -15.83
N LEU A 43 -2.58 -1.70 -15.39
CA LEU A 43 -3.65 -2.42 -14.71
C LEU A 43 -3.84 -1.92 -13.28
N SER A 44 -2.76 -1.70 -12.50
CA SER A 44 -2.86 -1.14 -11.14
C SER A 44 -3.54 0.22 -11.13
N LEU A 45 -3.18 1.10 -12.07
CA LEU A 45 -3.83 2.41 -12.26
C LEU A 45 -5.30 2.29 -12.64
N ARG A 46 -5.65 1.29 -13.47
CA ARG A 46 -7.04 1.02 -13.83
C ARG A 46 -7.83 0.55 -12.60
N LEU A 47 -7.27 -0.37 -11.81
CA LEU A 47 -7.91 -0.86 -10.58
C LEU A 47 -8.10 0.25 -9.55
N TRP A 48 -7.09 1.13 -9.37
CA TRP A 48 -7.18 2.32 -8.53
C TRP A 48 -8.36 3.21 -8.94
N LYS A 49 -8.39 3.66 -10.20
CA LYS A 49 -9.44 4.56 -10.73
C LYS A 49 -10.83 3.95 -10.76
N SER A 50 -10.91 2.62 -10.83
CA SER A 50 -12.17 1.90 -10.97
C SER A 50 -12.50 1.04 -9.75
N TRP A 51 -11.91 1.33 -8.59
CA TRP A 51 -12.03 0.47 -7.42
C TRP A 51 -13.50 0.25 -7.01
N GLY A 52 -14.34 1.29 -7.05
CA GLY A 52 -15.78 1.16 -6.80
C GLY A 52 -16.50 0.21 -7.77
N LEU A 53 -16.01 0.07 -9.01
CA LEU A 53 -16.52 -0.88 -10.00
C LEU A 53 -15.89 -2.27 -9.82
N PHE A 54 -14.63 -2.36 -9.43
CA PHE A 54 -13.95 -3.63 -9.22
C PHE A 54 -14.39 -4.32 -7.92
N PHE A 55 -14.65 -3.57 -6.86
CA PHE A 55 -14.91 -4.11 -5.52
C PHE A 55 -16.05 -5.15 -5.47
N PRO A 56 -17.22 -4.95 -6.10
CA PRO A 56 -18.25 -5.98 -6.16
C PRO A 56 -17.80 -7.25 -6.89
N LEU A 57 -16.98 -7.12 -7.94
CA LEU A 57 -16.40 -8.27 -8.63
C LEU A 57 -15.37 -8.97 -7.74
N ARG A 58 -14.48 -8.22 -7.06
CA ARG A 58 -13.51 -8.79 -6.11
C ARG A 58 -14.18 -9.64 -5.05
N ARG A 59 -15.25 -9.14 -4.42
CA ARG A 59 -16.04 -9.92 -3.45
C ARG A 59 -16.58 -11.21 -4.04
N HIS A 60 -17.14 -11.13 -5.25
CA HIS A 60 -17.59 -12.33 -5.98
C HIS A 60 -16.43 -13.32 -6.21
N LEU A 61 -15.26 -12.84 -6.64
CA LEU A 61 -14.08 -13.68 -6.87
C LEU A 61 -13.55 -14.33 -5.57
N ASP A 62 -13.60 -13.61 -4.45
CA ASP A 62 -13.19 -14.11 -3.14
C ASP A 62 -14.16 -15.18 -2.62
N ASP A 63 -15.46 -15.00 -2.82
CA ASP A 63 -16.49 -15.99 -2.50
C ASP A 63 -16.34 -17.29 -3.33
N GLN A 64 -15.64 -17.24 -4.48
CA GLN A 64 -15.35 -18.42 -5.31
C GLN A 64 -14.09 -19.17 -4.91
N ARG A 65 -13.32 -18.70 -3.91
CA ARG A 65 -12.11 -19.41 -3.49
C ARG A 65 -12.48 -20.77 -2.87
N PRO A 66 -11.80 -21.86 -3.26
CA PRO A 66 -12.17 -23.22 -2.90
C PRO A 66 -11.96 -23.60 -1.42
N THR A 67 -11.76 -22.64 -0.51
CA THR A 67 -11.45 -22.89 0.90
C THR A 67 -12.64 -23.41 1.70
N ASP A 68 -13.89 -23.20 1.25
CA ASP A 68 -15.07 -23.87 1.81
C ASP A 68 -16.09 -24.21 0.72
N PRO A 69 -16.28 -25.51 0.38
CA PRO A 69 -17.29 -25.96 -0.58
C PRO A 69 -18.73 -25.54 -0.22
N ARG A 70 -19.01 -25.22 1.05
CA ARG A 70 -20.34 -24.79 1.54
C ARG A 70 -20.62 -23.31 1.27
N LEU A 71 -19.59 -22.52 0.94
CA LEU A 71 -19.71 -21.12 0.53
C LEU A 71 -19.86 -20.96 -0.99
N ARG A 72 -19.93 -22.05 -1.76
CA ARG A 72 -20.32 -22.04 -3.19
C ARG A 72 -21.79 -21.59 -3.33
N GLY A 73 -21.99 -20.29 -3.24
CA GLY A 73 -23.32 -19.68 -3.16
C GLY A 73 -23.38 -18.25 -3.65
N SER A 74 -22.40 -17.78 -4.43
CA SER A 74 -22.52 -16.47 -5.06
C SER A 74 -23.60 -16.55 -6.14
N ARG A 75 -24.59 -15.67 -6.06
CA ARG A 75 -25.45 -15.37 -7.21
C ARG A 75 -24.57 -15.00 -8.40
N PRO A 76 -24.99 -15.28 -9.65
CA PRO A 76 -24.24 -14.87 -10.82
C PRO A 76 -23.95 -13.36 -10.76
N PHE A 77 -22.68 -13.00 -10.90
CA PHE A 77 -22.26 -11.62 -10.98
C PHE A 77 -22.65 -11.04 -12.33
N ARG A 78 -23.46 -9.98 -12.29
CA ARG A 78 -23.88 -9.23 -13.48
C ARG A 78 -23.28 -7.83 -13.44
N PRO A 79 -22.39 -7.50 -14.39
CA PRO A 79 -21.83 -6.15 -14.48
C PRO A 79 -22.93 -5.10 -14.60
N ARG A 80 -22.86 -4.06 -13.77
CA ARG A 80 -23.77 -2.92 -13.74
C ARG A 80 -23.25 -1.85 -14.70
N GLY A 81 -23.79 -1.86 -15.91
CA GLY A 81 -23.44 -0.91 -16.97
C GLY A 81 -22.12 -1.20 -17.67
N ASP A 82 -21.81 -0.38 -18.68
CA ASP A 82 -20.75 -0.67 -19.64
C ASP A 82 -19.35 -0.54 -19.04
N ALA A 83 -19.16 0.36 -18.06
CA ALA A 83 -17.85 0.54 -17.43
C ALA A 83 -17.41 -0.72 -16.65
N GLN A 84 -18.30 -1.30 -15.85
CA GLN A 84 -18.00 -2.53 -15.12
C GLN A 84 -17.85 -3.73 -16.08
N ARG A 85 -18.63 -3.76 -17.17
CA ARG A 85 -18.49 -4.79 -18.21
C ARG A 85 -17.12 -4.74 -18.88
N ARG A 86 -16.67 -3.56 -19.31
CA ARG A 86 -15.34 -3.35 -19.89
C ARG A 86 -14.20 -3.72 -18.94
N LEU A 87 -14.38 -3.49 -17.64
CA LEU A 87 -13.40 -3.90 -16.63
C LEU A 87 -13.30 -5.42 -16.54
N VAL A 88 -14.44 -6.12 -16.46
CA VAL A 88 -14.50 -7.59 -16.45
C VAL A 88 -13.88 -8.18 -17.71
N GLU A 89 -14.26 -7.66 -18.89
CA GLU A 89 -13.70 -8.09 -20.18
C GLU A 89 -12.20 -7.86 -20.24
N HIS A 90 -11.71 -6.72 -19.73
CA HIS A 90 -10.28 -6.45 -19.67
C HIS A 90 -9.54 -7.46 -18.79
N LEU A 91 -10.03 -7.73 -17.57
CA LEU A 91 -9.42 -8.72 -16.66
C LEU A 91 -9.46 -10.14 -17.25
N ARG A 92 -10.52 -10.49 -17.98
CA ARG A 92 -10.62 -11.75 -18.71
C ARG A 92 -9.58 -11.83 -19.82
N ASN A 93 -9.50 -10.80 -20.66
CA ASN A 93 -8.59 -10.76 -21.81
C ASN A 93 -7.11 -10.73 -21.39
N THR A 94 -6.79 -10.20 -20.21
CA THR A 94 -5.44 -10.24 -19.63
C THR A 94 -5.19 -11.51 -18.80
N GLY A 95 -6.15 -12.43 -18.73
CA GLY A 95 -6.01 -13.74 -18.09
C GLY A 95 -6.06 -13.70 -16.56
N TYR A 96 -6.54 -12.63 -15.95
CA TYR A 96 -6.64 -12.54 -14.49
C TYR A 96 -7.86 -13.27 -13.93
N ILE A 97 -8.94 -13.31 -14.71
CA ILE A 97 -10.18 -14.00 -14.37
C ILE A 97 -10.68 -14.83 -15.55
N GLU A 98 -11.53 -15.80 -15.26
CA GLU A 98 -12.23 -16.59 -16.26
C GLU A 98 -13.67 -16.88 -15.82
N GLU A 99 -14.53 -17.08 -16.80
CA GLU A 99 -15.94 -17.40 -16.60
C GLU A 99 -16.08 -18.93 -16.66
N GLN A 100 -16.51 -19.54 -15.56
CA GLN A 100 -16.76 -20.99 -15.52
C GLN A 100 -18.14 -21.32 -16.10
N ASP A 101 -19.14 -20.54 -15.68
CA ASP A 101 -20.53 -20.60 -16.10
C ASP A 101 -21.03 -19.16 -16.29
N PRO A 102 -22.13 -18.91 -17.02
CA PRO A 102 -22.64 -17.56 -17.24
C PRO A 102 -22.82 -16.75 -15.95
N GLY A 103 -22.01 -15.71 -15.77
CA GLY A 103 -21.99 -14.86 -14.57
C GLY A 103 -21.20 -15.41 -13.38
N PHE A 104 -20.60 -16.59 -13.48
CA PHE A 104 -19.75 -17.19 -12.45
C PHE A 104 -18.28 -17.02 -12.83
N TRP A 105 -17.70 -15.93 -12.33
CA TRP A 105 -16.30 -15.58 -12.53
C TRP A 105 -15.43 -16.14 -11.42
N ARG A 106 -14.25 -16.64 -11.76
CA ARG A 106 -13.19 -17.00 -10.80
C ARG A 106 -11.87 -16.34 -11.19
N MET A 107 -10.99 -16.18 -10.21
CA MET A 107 -9.58 -15.88 -10.51
C MET A 107 -8.97 -17.09 -11.21
N VAL A 108 -8.10 -16.85 -12.20
CA VAL A 108 -7.30 -17.92 -12.79
C VAL A 108 -6.48 -18.61 -11.70
N ALA A 109 -6.25 -19.92 -11.83
CA ALA A 109 -5.51 -20.75 -10.88
C ALA A 109 -3.99 -20.50 -10.94
N ASP A 110 -3.60 -19.24 -10.84
CA ASP A 110 -2.23 -18.75 -10.81
C ASP A 110 -2.04 -17.99 -9.48
N PRO A 111 -1.19 -18.48 -8.56
CA PRO A 111 -1.01 -17.87 -7.25
C PRO A 111 -0.60 -16.39 -7.30
N ASP A 112 0.22 -16.01 -8.28
CA ASP A 112 0.69 -14.64 -8.42
C ASP A 112 -0.45 -13.70 -8.87
N ARG A 113 -1.28 -14.14 -9.83
CA ARG A 113 -2.48 -13.39 -10.24
C ARG A 113 -3.52 -13.29 -9.13
N GLN A 114 -3.68 -14.35 -8.34
CA GLN A 114 -4.59 -14.36 -7.20
C GLN A 114 -4.12 -13.37 -6.14
N THR A 115 -2.85 -13.42 -5.72
CA THR A 115 -2.27 -12.46 -4.76
C THR A 115 -2.40 -11.03 -5.28
N TYR A 116 -2.09 -10.80 -6.56
CA TYR A 116 -2.22 -9.49 -7.19
C TYR A 116 -3.65 -8.93 -7.08
N LEU A 117 -4.69 -9.69 -7.49
CA LEU A 117 -6.08 -9.25 -7.38
C LEU A 117 -6.61 -9.16 -5.94
N SER A 118 -6.01 -9.91 -5.02
CA SER A 118 -6.39 -9.91 -3.59
C SER A 118 -6.00 -8.61 -2.90
N GLY A 119 -4.96 -7.94 -3.36
CA GLY A 119 -4.42 -6.75 -2.69
C GLY A 119 -3.07 -6.30 -3.20
N GLY A 120 -2.25 -7.22 -3.74
CA GLY A 120 -0.88 -6.92 -4.15
C GLY A 120 -0.77 -5.85 -5.24
N TRP A 121 -1.83 -5.62 -6.03
CA TRP A 121 -1.87 -4.51 -6.99
C TRP A 121 -1.66 -3.12 -6.34
N LEU A 122 -2.09 -2.96 -5.08
CA LEU A 122 -1.98 -1.70 -4.36
C LEU A 122 -0.55 -1.48 -3.84
N GLU A 123 0.13 -2.55 -3.42
CA GLU A 123 1.54 -2.53 -3.04
C GLU A 123 2.42 -2.21 -4.26
N GLU A 124 2.16 -2.86 -5.40
CA GLU A 124 2.84 -2.55 -6.67
C GLU A 124 2.61 -1.08 -7.06
N LEU A 125 1.38 -0.55 -6.90
CA LEU A 125 1.10 0.86 -7.16
C LEU A 125 1.83 1.79 -6.19
N GLY A 126 1.83 1.48 -4.90
CA GLY A 126 2.51 2.23 -3.85
C GLY A 126 4.01 2.35 -4.12
N LEU A 127 4.67 1.23 -4.46
CA LEU A 127 6.07 1.20 -4.88
C LEU A 127 6.34 2.18 -6.02
N LEU A 128 5.58 2.06 -7.11
CA LEU A 128 5.76 2.90 -8.29
C LEU A 128 5.57 4.38 -7.93
N ALA A 129 4.61 4.67 -7.05
CA ALA A 129 4.27 6.03 -6.66
C ALA A 129 5.35 6.66 -5.79
N VAL A 130 5.90 5.95 -4.79
CA VAL A 130 7.01 6.46 -3.96
C VAL A 130 8.28 6.69 -4.78
N ARG A 131 8.56 5.82 -5.76
CA ARG A 131 9.69 6.02 -6.69
C ARG A 131 9.48 7.27 -7.54
N ALA A 132 8.28 7.46 -8.09
CA ALA A 132 7.94 8.67 -8.86
C ALA A 132 7.91 9.95 -7.99
N ALA A 133 7.68 9.81 -6.68
CA ALA A 133 7.75 10.90 -5.71
C ALA A 133 9.19 11.31 -5.35
N GLY A 134 10.20 10.52 -5.76
CA GLY A 134 11.61 10.83 -5.57
C GLY A 134 12.28 10.06 -4.43
N ALA A 135 11.76 8.88 -4.06
CA ALA A 135 12.51 7.96 -3.20
C ALA A 135 13.81 7.51 -3.89
N ASP A 136 14.90 7.47 -3.12
CA ASP A 136 16.21 7.02 -3.60
C ASP A 136 16.29 5.49 -3.68
N GLU A 137 15.61 4.80 -2.75
CA GLU A 137 15.52 3.35 -2.68
C GLU A 137 14.08 2.98 -2.30
N ALA A 138 13.50 1.94 -2.94
CA ALA A 138 12.19 1.43 -2.57
C ALA A 138 12.05 -0.05 -2.91
N VAL A 139 11.39 -0.80 -2.04
CA VAL A 139 10.99 -2.21 -2.21
C VAL A 139 9.56 -2.42 -1.72
N PHE A 140 8.92 -3.50 -2.14
CA PHE A 140 7.57 -3.87 -1.70
C PHE A 140 7.50 -5.34 -1.32
N ALA A 141 6.46 -5.73 -0.58
CA ALA A 141 6.30 -7.07 -0.01
C ALA A 141 7.60 -7.55 0.68
N GLN A 142 8.26 -6.66 1.42
CA GLN A 142 9.57 -6.92 2.00
C GLN A 142 9.41 -7.48 3.41
N ARG A 143 9.85 -8.73 3.60
CA ARG A 143 9.95 -9.31 4.94
C ARG A 143 11.16 -8.73 5.68
N ILE A 144 10.95 -8.33 6.92
CA ILE A 144 11.96 -7.81 7.83
C ILE A 144 12.10 -8.80 8.98
N GLU A 145 13.32 -9.23 9.24
CA GLU A 145 13.69 -9.99 10.42
C GLU A 145 14.28 -9.04 11.46
N TRP A 146 13.88 -9.17 12.72
CA TRP A 146 14.42 -8.39 13.83
C TRP A 146 14.65 -9.29 15.04
N THR A 147 15.57 -8.86 15.92
CA THR A 147 15.93 -9.63 17.13
C THR A 147 15.80 -8.77 18.38
N VAL A 148 15.12 -9.29 19.41
CA VAL A 148 15.11 -8.71 20.77
C VAL A 148 15.51 -9.81 21.77
N GLY A 149 16.68 -9.66 22.37
CA GLY A 149 17.27 -10.71 23.21
C GLY A 149 17.48 -11.99 22.41
N ASN A 150 16.81 -13.08 22.80
CA ASN A 150 16.87 -14.38 22.12
C ASN A 150 15.66 -14.62 21.19
N HIS A 151 14.78 -13.63 21.02
CA HIS A 151 13.58 -13.75 20.19
C HIS A 151 13.84 -13.17 18.80
N VAL A 152 13.54 -13.96 17.77
CA VAL A 152 13.53 -13.54 16.37
C VAL A 152 12.10 -13.34 15.93
N GLY A 153 11.79 -12.14 15.46
CA GLY A 153 10.49 -11.75 14.91
C GLY A 153 10.55 -11.49 13.42
N PHE A 154 9.39 -11.56 12.77
CA PHE A 154 9.24 -11.25 11.35
C PHE A 154 8.04 -10.34 11.14
N ASN A 155 8.21 -9.31 10.31
CA ASN A 155 7.12 -8.53 9.75
C ASN A 155 7.24 -8.52 8.23
N GLU A 156 6.14 -8.31 7.53
CA GLU A 156 6.14 -7.96 6.11
C GLU A 156 5.70 -6.51 6.01
N ILE A 157 6.50 -5.68 5.35
CA ILE A 157 6.18 -4.29 5.08
C ILE A 157 5.73 -4.20 3.63
N ASP A 158 4.53 -3.69 3.42
CA ASP A 158 3.87 -3.61 2.12
C ASP A 158 4.72 -2.78 1.14
N VAL A 159 5.17 -1.58 1.53
CA VAL A 159 6.19 -0.79 0.81
C VAL A 159 7.17 -0.16 1.80
N LEU A 160 8.47 -0.32 1.54
CA LEU A 160 9.56 0.25 2.31
C LEU A 160 10.41 1.13 1.40
N ALA A 161 10.58 2.40 1.75
CA ALA A 161 11.29 3.38 0.94
C ALA A 161 12.27 4.22 1.75
N ARG A 162 13.22 4.85 1.07
CA ARG A 162 14.19 5.77 1.67
C ARG A 162 14.38 7.00 0.79
N LYS A 163 14.50 8.17 1.42
CA LYS A 163 14.98 9.42 0.80
C LYS A 163 15.96 10.10 1.75
N GLY A 164 17.22 10.27 1.32
CA GLY A 164 18.31 10.68 2.20
C GLY A 164 18.46 9.72 3.39
N ASP A 165 18.41 10.25 4.61
CA ASP A 165 18.58 9.46 5.84
C ASP A 165 17.24 9.00 6.45
N VAL A 166 16.12 9.29 5.78
CA VAL A 166 14.76 9.00 6.28
C VAL A 166 14.26 7.68 5.70
N LEU A 167 13.82 6.78 6.59
CA LEU A 167 13.09 5.55 6.24
C LEU A 167 11.59 5.84 6.24
N SER A 168 10.88 5.42 5.19
CA SER A 168 9.41 5.47 5.13
C SER A 168 8.85 4.06 5.04
N VAL A 169 7.84 3.79 5.85
CA VAL A 169 7.05 2.57 5.83
C VAL A 169 5.64 2.90 5.35
N MET A 170 5.10 2.07 4.46
CA MET A 170 3.76 2.25 3.93
C MET A 170 2.98 0.96 4.06
N SER A 171 1.79 1.06 4.66
CA SER A 171 0.77 0.02 4.78
C SER A 171 -0.26 0.19 3.67
N CYS A 172 -0.46 -0.83 2.83
CA CYS A 172 -1.31 -0.81 1.64
C CYS A 172 -2.54 -1.70 1.86
N LYS A 173 -3.73 -1.12 2.03
CA LYS A 173 -4.94 -1.89 2.35
C LYS A 173 -6.08 -1.68 1.37
N THR A 174 -6.61 -2.81 0.90
CA THR A 174 -7.76 -2.82 0.02
C THR A 174 -9.06 -3.03 0.80
N ALA A 175 -9.94 -2.04 0.83
CA ALA A 175 -11.16 -2.02 1.64
C ALA A 175 -12.41 -1.59 0.85
N ASP A 176 -13.55 -1.48 1.54
CA ASP A 176 -14.82 -0.97 0.98
C ASP A 176 -14.57 0.39 0.27
N PRO A 177 -15.08 0.62 -0.95
CA PRO A 177 -14.71 1.79 -1.76
C PRO A 177 -15.14 3.13 -1.16
N VAL A 178 -16.09 3.14 -0.24
CA VAL A 178 -16.58 4.34 0.43
C VAL A 178 -16.55 4.09 1.93
N TYR A 179 -15.92 4.99 2.68
CA TYR A 179 -15.96 4.95 4.14
C TYR A 179 -17.37 5.28 4.66
N ARG A 180 -17.86 4.48 5.61
CA ARG A 180 -19.20 4.61 6.21
C ARG A 180 -19.07 4.70 7.74
N PRO A 181 -19.27 5.89 8.34
CA PRO A 181 -19.03 6.11 9.76
C PRO A 181 -19.98 5.34 10.67
N ASP A 182 -21.13 4.87 10.18
CA ASP A 182 -22.08 4.04 10.91
C ASP A 182 -21.60 2.59 11.09
N ARG A 183 -20.63 2.13 10.29
CA ARG A 183 -20.12 0.75 10.33
C ARG A 183 -18.98 0.57 11.31
N GLU A 184 -19.29 0.12 12.52
CA GLU A 184 -18.31 -0.12 13.59
C GLU A 184 -17.12 -0.98 13.15
N HIS A 185 -17.39 -2.09 12.47
CA HIS A 185 -16.35 -2.98 11.96
C HIS A 185 -15.37 -2.25 11.01
N GLN A 186 -15.88 -1.39 10.12
CA GLN A 186 -15.03 -0.61 9.23
C GLN A 186 -14.19 0.40 10.01
N ARG A 187 -14.77 1.09 11.01
CA ARG A 187 -14.01 2.03 11.84
C ARG A 187 -12.84 1.34 12.54
N GLU A 188 -13.09 0.17 13.09
CA GLU A 188 -12.08 -0.61 13.80
C GLU A 188 -11.00 -1.14 12.86
N GLN A 189 -11.39 -1.64 11.69
CA GLN A 189 -10.47 -2.07 10.65
C GLN A 189 -9.49 -0.95 10.24
N PHE A 190 -9.99 0.26 9.96
CA PHE A 190 -9.13 1.39 9.60
C PHE A 190 -8.23 1.85 10.75
N ARG A 191 -8.70 1.74 12.00
CA ARG A 191 -7.87 1.99 13.18
C ARG A 191 -6.69 1.01 13.22
N HIS A 192 -6.93 -0.28 12.97
CA HIS A 192 -5.86 -1.28 12.92
C HIS A 192 -4.86 -1.00 11.80
N PHE A 193 -5.34 -0.62 10.61
CA PHE A 193 -4.46 -0.29 9.49
C PHE A 193 -3.55 0.90 9.81
N LEU A 194 -4.09 1.94 10.45
CA LEU A 194 -3.31 3.10 10.86
C LEU A 194 -2.25 2.74 11.91
N LEU A 195 -2.65 1.97 12.93
CA LEU A 195 -1.73 1.54 13.99
C LEU A 195 -0.64 0.59 13.49
N GLU A 196 -0.88 -0.16 12.41
CA GLU A 196 0.14 -0.99 11.79
C GLU A 196 1.26 -0.14 11.16
N ALA A 197 0.91 0.92 10.42
CA ALA A 197 1.88 1.81 9.81
C ALA A 197 2.73 2.55 10.85
N ASP A 198 2.08 3.11 11.88
CA ASP A 198 2.75 3.74 13.03
C ASP A 198 3.66 2.74 13.77
N TYR A 199 3.17 1.53 14.05
CA TYR A 199 3.98 0.48 14.68
C TYR A 199 5.27 0.21 13.91
N TRP A 200 5.23 0.12 12.58
CA TRP A 200 6.42 -0.11 11.77
C TRP A 200 7.41 1.04 11.84
N ASP A 201 6.94 2.28 11.85
CA ASP A 201 7.80 3.46 12.00
C ASP A 201 8.48 3.47 13.39
N GLN A 202 7.70 3.27 14.45
CA GLN A 202 8.23 3.17 15.81
C GLN A 202 9.23 2.02 15.95
N HIS A 203 8.98 0.87 15.33
CA HIS A 203 9.85 -0.30 15.45
C HIS A 203 11.13 -0.16 14.62
N PHE A 204 11.02 0.22 13.35
CA PHE A 204 12.12 0.15 12.39
C PHE A 204 12.82 1.49 12.12
N ALA A 205 12.23 2.60 12.55
CA ALA A 205 12.80 3.93 12.45
C ALA A 205 12.81 4.71 13.79
N ALA A 206 12.25 4.15 14.86
CA ALA A 206 12.16 4.78 16.20
C ALA A 206 11.46 6.14 16.21
N GLY A 207 10.45 6.32 15.35
CA GLY A 207 9.73 7.59 15.24
C GLY A 207 10.51 8.70 14.51
N GLU A 208 11.70 8.38 13.97
CA GLU A 208 12.49 9.30 13.13
C GLU A 208 12.22 9.08 11.63
N GLY A 209 11.41 8.06 11.29
CA GLY A 209 11.02 7.75 9.93
C GLY A 209 9.75 8.49 9.54
N ARG A 210 9.01 7.86 8.63
CA ARG A 210 7.68 8.31 8.22
C ARG A 210 6.77 7.13 7.98
N ALA A 211 5.48 7.33 8.23
CA ALA A 211 4.46 6.33 8.00
C ALA A 211 3.42 6.80 6.97
N VAL A 212 2.98 5.90 6.10
CA VAL A 212 1.85 6.11 5.19
C VAL A 212 0.85 4.97 5.32
N LEU A 213 -0.43 5.31 5.39
CA LEU A 213 -1.53 4.38 5.13
C LEU A 213 -2.12 4.68 3.75
N LEU A 214 -1.82 3.84 2.77
CA LEU A 214 -2.39 3.87 1.43
C LEU A 214 -3.60 2.92 1.37
N VAL A 215 -4.78 3.43 1.10
CA VAL A 215 -6.02 2.64 1.08
C VAL A 215 -6.79 2.79 -0.22
N SER A 216 -7.42 1.70 -0.66
CA SER A 216 -8.31 1.73 -1.83
C SER A 216 -9.69 2.33 -1.51
N THR A 217 -9.80 3.25 -0.55
CA THR A 217 -11.07 3.80 -0.08
C THR A 217 -11.09 5.29 -0.30
N ASP A 218 -12.23 5.82 -0.74
CA ASP A 218 -12.48 7.26 -0.75
C ASP A 218 -12.61 7.73 0.70
N LEU A 219 -11.66 8.57 1.14
CA LEU A 219 -11.58 9.10 2.50
C LEU A 219 -12.08 10.55 2.62
N PHE A 220 -12.28 11.26 1.52
CA PHE A 220 -12.55 12.70 1.52
C PHE A 220 -13.79 13.03 0.70
N ASP A 221 -14.69 13.84 1.27
CA ASP A 221 -15.84 14.36 0.55
C ASP A 221 -15.49 15.73 -0.04
N GLU A 222 -15.24 15.77 -1.35
CA GLU A 222 -14.86 16.99 -2.05
C GLU A 222 -15.98 18.02 -2.09
N ARG A 223 -17.25 17.58 -2.05
CA ARG A 223 -18.41 18.50 -2.04
C ARG A 223 -18.56 19.20 -0.71
N ALA A 224 -18.34 18.46 0.38
CA ALA A 224 -18.38 18.98 1.74
C ALA A 224 -17.03 19.57 2.18
N HIS A 225 -15.96 19.40 1.39
CA HIS A 225 -14.58 19.70 1.76
C HIS A 225 -14.19 19.13 3.13
N ALA A 226 -14.57 17.87 3.41
CA ALA A 226 -14.41 17.27 4.72
C ALA A 226 -14.04 15.79 4.63
N TRP A 227 -13.23 15.32 5.61
CA TRP A 227 -12.94 13.90 5.77
C TRP A 227 -14.22 13.10 6.04
N ARG A 228 -14.42 12.01 5.30
CA ARG A 228 -15.48 11.02 5.59
C ARG A 228 -15.24 10.31 6.92
N CYS A 229 -13.98 10.25 7.36
CA CYS A 229 -13.57 9.74 8.66
C CYS A 229 -12.75 10.77 9.46
N PRO A 230 -13.40 11.76 10.11
CA PRO A 230 -12.68 12.81 10.82
C PRO A 230 -11.88 12.28 12.02
N THR A 231 -12.34 11.22 12.68
CA THR A 231 -11.63 10.61 13.82
C THR A 231 -10.37 9.86 13.40
N LEU A 232 -10.36 9.20 12.24
CA LEU A 232 -9.15 8.58 11.70
C LEU A 232 -8.16 9.65 11.27
N ALA A 233 -8.60 10.68 10.56
CA ALA A 233 -7.74 11.81 10.17
C ALA A 233 -7.11 12.52 11.37
N ALA A 234 -7.87 12.73 12.45
CA ALA A 234 -7.34 13.29 13.69
C ALA A 234 -6.28 12.39 14.33
N ARG A 235 -6.47 11.06 14.32
CA ARG A 235 -5.47 10.11 14.84
C ARG A 235 -4.21 10.07 13.99
N ALA A 236 -4.35 10.06 12.67
CA ALA A 236 -3.21 10.05 11.75
C ALA A 236 -2.28 11.25 12.00
N ARG A 237 -2.86 12.44 12.22
CA ARG A 237 -2.09 13.63 12.61
C ARG A 237 -1.36 13.49 13.94
N VAL A 238 -1.94 12.80 14.92
CA VAL A 238 -1.30 12.56 16.22
C VAL A 238 -0.15 11.55 16.09
N LEU A 239 -0.28 10.58 15.18
CA LEU A 239 0.71 9.54 14.93
C LEU A 239 1.69 9.89 13.80
N ASP A 240 1.68 11.13 13.32
CA ASP A 240 2.48 11.59 12.17
C ASP A 240 2.44 10.61 10.97
N THR A 241 1.25 10.09 10.67
CA THR A 241 1.02 9.11 9.60
C THR A 241 0.15 9.73 8.51
N ASP A 242 0.66 9.71 7.28
CA ASP A 242 -0.09 10.20 6.11
C ASP A 242 -1.20 9.23 5.73
N LEU A 243 -2.39 9.78 5.46
CA LEU A 243 -3.54 9.03 4.96
C LEU A 243 -3.76 9.34 3.49
N ILE A 244 -3.69 8.33 2.63
CA ILE A 244 -3.90 8.48 1.19
C ILE A 244 -4.98 7.51 0.73
N GLY A 245 -6.09 8.06 0.22
CA GLY A 245 -7.23 7.31 -0.31
C GLY A 245 -7.42 7.47 -1.83
N THR A 246 -8.46 6.84 -2.36
CA THR A 246 -8.82 6.92 -3.80
C THR A 246 -9.41 8.27 -4.21
N ASP A 247 -9.61 9.18 -3.26
CA ASP A 247 -9.86 10.61 -3.50
C ASP A 247 -8.70 11.28 -4.28
N HIS A 248 -7.49 10.70 -4.24
CA HIS A 248 -6.42 10.99 -5.21
C HIS A 248 -6.59 10.16 -6.49
N ASP A 249 -7.64 10.44 -7.27
CA ASP A 249 -8.05 9.58 -8.40
C ASP A 249 -7.08 9.61 -9.59
N ARG A 250 -6.23 10.64 -9.70
CA ARG A 250 -5.18 10.74 -10.71
C ARG A 250 -3.83 10.28 -10.18
N TRP A 251 -3.03 9.72 -11.10
CA TRP A 251 -1.65 9.34 -10.82
C TRP A 251 -0.81 10.53 -10.31
N GLU A 252 -1.00 11.70 -10.92
CA GLU A 252 -0.25 12.89 -10.55
C GLU A 252 -0.55 13.33 -9.11
N ASP A 253 -1.80 13.18 -8.67
CA ASP A 253 -2.25 13.57 -7.33
C ASP A 253 -1.71 12.60 -6.27
N LEU A 254 -1.71 11.29 -6.56
CA LEU A 254 -1.07 10.29 -5.71
C LEU A 254 0.44 10.54 -5.55
N VAL A 255 1.13 10.81 -6.66
CA VAL A 255 2.57 11.12 -6.63
C VAL A 255 2.84 12.43 -5.90
N ALA A 256 1.98 13.44 -6.04
CA ALA A 256 2.12 14.72 -5.34
C ALA A 256 1.94 14.55 -3.82
N ALA A 257 0.95 13.78 -3.38
CA ALA A 257 0.75 13.46 -1.96
C ALA A 257 1.98 12.74 -1.37
N LEU A 258 2.51 11.74 -2.06
CA LEU A 258 3.73 11.03 -1.64
C LEU A 258 5.00 11.85 -1.79
N ARG A 259 4.99 12.93 -2.57
CA ARG A 259 6.11 13.89 -2.60
C ARG A 259 6.06 14.78 -1.36
N ALA A 260 4.89 15.30 -1.01
CA ALA A 260 4.69 16.11 0.19
C ALA A 260 5.10 15.36 1.46
N HIS A 261 4.79 14.06 1.54
CA HIS A 261 5.26 13.13 2.58
C HIS A 261 6.76 13.25 2.91
N TRP A 262 7.58 13.51 1.89
CA TRP A 262 9.03 13.67 2.07
C TRP A 262 9.46 15.08 2.46
N ASP A 263 8.71 16.08 2.01
CA ASP A 263 9.13 17.48 2.04
C ASP A 263 8.63 18.19 3.31
N GLU A 264 7.60 17.66 3.98
CA GLU A 264 7.12 18.17 5.26
C GLU A 264 8.15 17.88 6.36
N VAL A 265 9.09 18.79 6.62
CA VAL A 265 9.94 18.71 7.83
C VAL A 265 9.00 18.62 9.04
N PRO A 266 9.15 17.62 9.95
CA PRO A 266 8.33 17.59 11.15
C PRO A 266 8.57 18.91 11.84
N ALA A 267 7.51 19.70 12.05
CA ALA A 267 7.63 20.93 12.82
C ALA A 267 8.24 20.51 14.16
N THR A 268 9.52 20.85 14.39
CA THR A 268 10.17 20.63 15.66
C THR A 268 9.27 21.27 16.69
N VAL A 269 8.59 20.44 17.48
CA VAL A 269 7.78 20.88 18.61
C VAL A 269 8.76 21.63 19.50
N GLY A 270 8.67 22.96 19.48
CA GLY A 270 9.45 23.82 20.35
C GLY A 270 9.20 23.36 21.78
N ALA A 271 10.28 22.94 22.44
CA ALA A 271 10.32 22.61 23.85
C ALA A 271 9.88 23.77 24.74
#